data_AF-A0A537IJP5-F1
#
_entry.id   AF-A0A537IJP5-F1
#
_cell.length_a   1.000
_cell.length_b   1.000
_cell.length_c   1.000
_cell.angle_alpha   90.00
_cell.angle_beta   90.00
_cell.angle_gamma   90.00
#
_symmetry.space_group_name_H-M   'P 1'
#
loop_
_entity.id
_entity.type
_entity.pdbx_description
1 polymer ?
#
loop_
_entity_poly.entity_id
_entity_poly.type
_entity_poly.pdbx_seq_one_letter_code
_entity_poly.pdbx_strand_id
1 'polypeptide(L)'
;FEDLPVELEEAAVIDGTTIFGAFRRIALPLVGPGLVVTALFSFIFTWNEFMFALLFTRRDVRTLTIIVPSLVGGHEILWGQVAAVGVVAIIPNVLLALLLQRFLVRGLTLGAVKG
;
A
#
# COMPACT_ATOMS: atom_id res chain seq x y z
N PHE A 1 -3.69 -15.90 3.63
CA PHE A 1 -4.32 -16.53 4.80
C PHE A 1 -4.60 -18.01 4.54
N GLU A 2 -5.04 -18.41 3.34
CA GLU A 2 -5.21 -19.84 3.00
C GLU A 2 -3.91 -20.67 3.08
N ASP A 3 -2.75 -20.07 2.81
CA ASP A 3 -1.45 -20.73 2.94
C ASP A 3 -0.98 -20.96 4.39
N LEU A 4 -1.72 -20.44 5.38
CA LEU A 4 -1.35 -20.53 6.78
C LEU A 4 -1.69 -21.93 7.32
N PRO A 5 -0.73 -22.69 7.88
CA PRO A 5 -1.02 -23.99 8.47
C PRO A 5 -1.94 -23.81 9.68
N VAL A 6 -3.18 -24.27 9.57
CA VAL A 6 -4.19 -24.15 10.63
C VAL A 6 -3.73 -24.91 11.89
N GLU A 7 -2.91 -25.96 11.72
CA GLU A 7 -2.38 -26.75 12.84
C GLU A 7 -1.55 -25.90 13.82
N LEU A 8 -0.91 -24.81 13.36
CA LEU A 8 -0.14 -23.92 14.23
C LEU A 8 -1.02 -23.11 15.17
N GLU A 9 -2.21 -22.70 14.72
CA GLU A 9 -3.19 -22.00 15.56
C GLU A 9 -3.86 -22.96 16.54
N GLU A 10 -4.22 -24.16 16.07
CA GLU A 10 -4.83 -25.21 16.90
C GLU A 10 -3.87 -25.67 18.02
N ALA A 11 -2.60 -25.89 17.69
CA ALA A 11 -1.57 -26.24 18.68
C ALA A 11 -1.46 -25.18 19.78
N ALA A 12 -1.50 -23.90 19.42
CA ALA A 12 -1.41 -22.82 20.39
C ALA A 12 -2.64 -22.71 21.30
N VAL A 13 -3.83 -23.06 20.78
CA VAL A 13 -5.06 -23.13 21.58
C VAL A 13 -5.01 -24.33 22.53
N ILE A 14 -4.48 -25.47 22.08
CA ILE A 14 -4.24 -26.65 22.93
C ILE A 14 -3.22 -26.32 24.05
N ASP A 15 -2.21 -25.50 23.74
CA ASP A 15 -1.22 -24.98 24.71
C ASP A 15 -1.80 -23.91 25.68
N GLY A 16 -3.10 -23.64 25.63
CA GLY A 16 -3.81 -22.78 26.57
C GLY A 16 -3.92 -21.31 26.15
N THR A 17 -3.58 -20.97 24.91
CA THR A 17 -3.81 -19.62 24.37
C THR A 17 -5.26 -19.45 23.92
N THR A 18 -5.80 -18.25 24.00
CA THR A 18 -7.13 -17.95 23.43
C THR A 18 -7.06 -17.83 21.92
N ILE A 19 -8.17 -18.03 21.19
CA ILE A 19 -8.22 -17.88 19.71
C ILE A 19 -7.64 -16.51 19.27
N PHE A 20 -7.98 -15.43 19.98
CA PHE A 20 -7.42 -14.11 19.70
C PHE A 20 -5.90 -14.02 19.99
N GLY A 21 -5.43 -14.73 21.02
CA GLY A 21 -4.01 -14.88 21.32
C GLY A 21 -3.24 -15.62 20.23
N ALA A 22 -3.80 -16.71 19.70
CA ALA A 22 -3.25 -17.47 18.58
C ALA A 22 -3.17 -16.58 17.32
N PHE A 23 -4.26 -15.90 16.98
CA PHE A 23 -4.29 -14.96 15.86
C PHE A 23 -3.19 -13.90 15.96
N ARG A 24 -3.09 -13.20 17.10
CA ARG A 24 -2.16 -12.09 17.25
C ARG A 24 -0.69 -12.53 17.29
N ARG A 25 -0.40 -13.69 17.89
CA ARG A 25 0.99 -14.14 18.13
C ARG A 25 1.53 -15.06 17.05
N ILE A 26 0.65 -15.74 16.30
CA ILE A 26 1.04 -16.73 15.29
C ILE A 26 0.59 -16.27 13.91
N ALA A 27 -0.73 -16.15 13.69
CA ALA A 27 -1.29 -15.86 12.38
C ALA A 27 -0.78 -14.52 11.82
N LEU A 28 -0.94 -13.46 12.61
CA LEU A 28 -0.63 -12.08 12.23
C LEU A 28 0.84 -11.84 11.85
N PRO A 29 1.86 -12.25 12.63
CA PRO A 29 3.24 -12.11 12.22
C PRO A 29 3.60 -12.99 11.01
N LEU A 30 2.97 -14.16 10.87
CA LEU A 30 3.25 -15.08 9.76
C LEU A 30 2.71 -14.56 8.42
N VAL A 31 1.53 -13.92 8.42
CA VAL A 31 1.03 -13.18 7.23
C VAL A 31 1.58 -11.75 7.10
N GLY A 32 2.36 -11.28 8.06
CA GLY A 32 2.90 -9.92 8.13
C GLY A 32 3.57 -9.44 6.82
N PRO A 33 4.44 -10.25 6.17
CA PRO A 33 5.03 -9.89 4.88
C PRO A 33 3.97 -9.67 3.78
N GLY A 34 2.94 -10.52 3.73
CA GLY A 34 1.84 -10.37 2.78
C GLY A 34 1.04 -9.09 3.01
N LEU A 35 0.75 -8.76 4.28
CA LEU A 35 0.06 -7.52 4.64
C LEU A 35 0.83 -6.27 4.20
N VAL A 36 2.16 -6.28 4.33
CA VAL A 36 3.00 -5.16 3.87
C VAL A 36 2.88 -4.96 2.36
N VAL A 37 2.86 -6.05 1.58
CA VAL A 37 2.69 -5.98 0.13
C VAL A 37 1.30 -5.46 -0.25
N THR A 38 0.25 -5.97 0.39
CA THR A 38 -1.11 -5.48 0.17
C THR A 38 -1.22 -3.99 0.51
N ALA A 39 -0.68 -3.55 1.64
CA ALA A 39 -0.69 -2.15 2.05
C ALA A 39 0.05 -1.25 1.05
N LEU A 40 1.18 -1.70 0.48
CA LEU A 40 1.89 -0.99 -0.57
C LEU A 40 1.01 -0.79 -1.82
N PHE A 41 0.40 -1.87 -2.32
CA PHE A 41 -0.47 -1.77 -3.48
C PHE A 41 -1.69 -0.87 -3.20
N SER A 42 -2.33 -1.03 -2.05
CA SER A 42 -3.43 -0.14 -1.62
C SER A 42 -3.01 1.32 -1.57
N PHE A 43 -1.80 1.62 -1.06
CA PHE A 43 -1.27 2.98 -1.06
C PHE A 43 -1.05 3.50 -2.48
N ILE A 44 -0.38 2.73 -3.35
CA ILE A 44 -0.13 3.14 -4.75
C ILE A 44 -1.45 3.44 -5.47
N PHE A 45 -2.47 2.59 -5.31
CA PHE A 45 -3.78 2.81 -5.94
C PHE A 45 -4.48 4.05 -5.39
N THR A 46 -4.51 4.21 -4.07
CA THR A 46 -5.20 5.34 -3.43
C THR A 46 -4.48 6.66 -3.68
N TRP A 47 -3.15 6.65 -3.76
CA TRP A 47 -2.33 7.84 -4.03
C TRP A 47 -2.55 8.40 -5.43
N ASN A 48 -2.77 7.53 -6.42
CA ASN A 48 -3.02 7.91 -7.81
C ASN A 48 -4.50 8.14 -8.12
N GLU A 49 -5.36 8.04 -7.11
CA GLU A 49 -6.79 8.16 -7.31
C GLU A 49 -7.16 9.60 -7.70
N PHE A 50 -7.86 9.73 -8.83
CA PHE A 50 -8.32 11.01 -9.36
C PHE A 50 -9.84 11.23 -9.24
N MET A 51 -10.67 10.20 -9.46
CA MET A 51 -12.12 10.37 -9.58
C MET A 51 -12.78 10.66 -8.23
N PHE A 52 -12.46 9.88 -7.19
CA PHE A 52 -12.92 10.16 -5.84
C PHE A 52 -12.38 11.48 -5.34
N ALA A 53 -11.12 11.80 -5.63
CA ALA A 53 -10.57 13.09 -5.29
C ALA A 53 -11.38 14.22 -5.95
N LEU A 54 -11.63 14.15 -7.25
CA LEU A 54 -12.40 15.15 -8.01
C LEU A 54 -13.83 15.32 -7.47
N LEU A 55 -14.49 14.23 -7.09
CA LEU A 55 -15.88 14.24 -6.65
C LEU A 55 -16.07 14.70 -5.20
N PHE A 56 -15.13 14.36 -4.31
CA PHE A 56 -15.29 14.58 -2.86
C PHE A 56 -14.49 15.75 -2.29
N THR A 57 -13.51 16.28 -3.02
CA THR A 57 -12.74 17.44 -2.55
C THR A 57 -13.42 18.77 -2.89
N ARG A 58 -13.23 19.75 -2.00
CA ARG A 58 -13.63 21.15 -2.20
C ARG A 58 -12.37 22.03 -2.33
N ARG A 59 -12.53 23.29 -2.74
CA ARG A 59 -11.42 24.21 -3.08
C ARG A 59 -10.30 24.29 -2.02
N ASP A 60 -10.63 24.06 -0.75
CA ASP A 60 -9.70 24.19 0.39
C ASP A 60 -8.87 22.93 0.66
N VAL A 61 -9.25 21.77 0.11
CA VAL A 61 -8.53 20.50 0.31
C VAL A 61 -8.35 19.83 -1.05
N ARG A 62 -7.26 20.13 -1.75
CA ARG A 62 -7.00 19.57 -3.09
C ARG A 62 -5.85 18.56 -3.06
N THR A 63 -6.08 17.39 -3.63
CA THR A 63 -5.04 16.39 -3.85
C THR A 63 -4.16 16.77 -5.05
N LEU A 64 -2.94 16.24 -5.09
CA LEU A 64 -2.01 16.45 -6.21
C LEU A 64 -2.62 16.03 -7.56
N THR A 65 -3.45 14.99 -7.56
CA THR A 65 -4.15 14.48 -8.74
C THR A 65 -5.13 15.50 -9.35
N ILE A 66 -5.61 16.48 -8.57
CA ILE A 66 -6.52 17.55 -9.04
C ILE A 66 -5.75 18.80 -9.46
N ILE A 67 -4.59 19.06 -8.85
CA ILE A 67 -3.78 20.24 -9.16
C ILE A 67 -3.25 20.17 -10.59
N VAL A 68 -2.79 18.99 -11.04
CA VAL A 68 -2.19 18.83 -12.38
C VAL A 68 -3.13 19.24 -13.51
N PRO A 69 -4.39 18.77 -13.59
CA PRO A 69 -5.34 19.24 -14.60
C PRO A 69 -5.63 20.75 -14.54
N SER A 70 -5.58 21.36 -13.34
CA SER A 70 -5.81 22.80 -13.20
C SER A 70 -4.69 23.67 -13.81
N LEU A 71 -3.48 23.12 -13.98
CA LEU A 71 -2.34 23.78 -14.62
C LEU A 71 -2.40 23.73 -16.16
N VAL A 72 -3.31 22.92 -16.71
CA VAL A 72 -3.48 22.72 -18.16
C VAL A 72 -4.71 23.48 -18.68
N GLY A 73 -5.67 23.83 -17.83
CA GLY A 73 -6.98 24.39 -18.21
C GLY A 73 -7.06 25.90 -18.49
N GLY A 74 -5.94 26.59 -18.75
CA GLY A 74 -5.88 28.03 -19.02
C GLY A 74 -5.52 28.38 -20.48
N HIS A 75 -5.17 29.64 -20.74
CA HIS A 75 -4.70 30.11 -22.05
C HIS A 75 -3.30 29.60 -22.43
N GLU A 76 -2.49 29.16 -21.45
CA GLU A 76 -1.16 28.58 -21.65
C GLU A 76 -0.95 27.37 -20.75
N ILE A 77 -0.29 26.34 -21.30
CA ILE A 77 0.10 25.15 -20.54
C ILE A 77 1.45 25.44 -19.88
N LEU A 78 1.47 25.44 -18.55
CA LEU A 78 2.68 25.67 -17.76
C LEU A 78 3.48 24.37 -17.60
N TRP A 79 4.10 23.90 -18.69
CA TRP A 79 4.84 22.62 -18.74
C TRP A 79 5.89 22.46 -17.63
N GLY A 80 6.60 23.54 -17.28
CA GLY A 80 7.56 23.51 -16.17
C GLY A 80 6.91 23.23 -14.82
N GLN A 81 5.73 23.79 -14.56
CA GLN A 81 4.99 23.55 -13.31
C GLN A 81 4.38 22.14 -13.29
N VAL A 82 3.84 21.67 -14.43
CA VAL A 82 3.33 20.31 -14.58
C VAL A 82 4.43 19.28 -14.31
N ALA A 83 5.62 19.48 -14.89
CA ALA A 83 6.77 18.60 -14.65
C ALA A 83 7.21 18.62 -13.18
N ALA A 84 7.32 19.80 -12.56
CA ALA A 84 7.70 19.92 -11.15
C ALA A 84 6.70 19.22 -10.21
N VAL A 85 5.40 19.42 -10.42
CA VAL A 85 4.35 18.75 -9.63
C VAL A 85 4.38 17.24 -9.86
N GLY A 86 4.61 16.78 -11.10
CA GLY A 86 4.75 15.36 -11.42
C GLY A 86 5.92 14.69 -10.70
N VAL A 87 7.09 15.35 -10.64
CA VAL A 87 8.25 14.86 -9.88
C VAL A 87 7.93 14.81 -8.39
N VAL A 88 7.31 15.84 -7.82
CA VAL A 88 6.92 15.82 -6.40
C VAL A 88 5.91 14.71 -6.11
N ALA A 89 4.98 14.46 -7.02
CA ALA A 89 3.95 13.43 -6.87
C ALA A 89 4.50 11.99 -6.86
N ILE A 90 5.64 11.73 -7.51
CA ILE A 90 6.25 10.38 -7.53
C ILE A 90 7.10 10.09 -6.28
N ILE A 91 7.60 11.11 -5.58
CA ILE A 91 8.50 10.96 -4.42
C ILE A 91 7.92 10.03 -3.35
N PRO A 92 6.66 10.18 -2.88
CA PRO A 92 6.12 9.35 -1.81
C PRO A 92 6.01 7.87 -2.21
N ASN A 93 5.63 7.60 -3.46
CA ASN A 93 5.55 6.24 -3.99
C ASN A 93 6.93 5.58 -4.04
N VAL A 94 7.94 6.31 -4.53
CA VAL A 94 9.32 5.81 -4.59
C VAL A 94 9.88 5.57 -3.18
N LEU A 95 9.67 6.51 -2.25
CA LEU A 95 10.11 6.35 -0.86
C LEU A 95 9.45 5.14 -0.21
N LEU A 96 8.15 4.96 -0.38
CA LEU A 96 7.45 3.81 0.17
C LEU A 96 7.94 2.49 -0.45
N ALA A 97 8.15 2.46 -1.76
CA ALA A 97 8.73 1.30 -2.44
C ALA A 97 10.12 0.96 -1.89
N LEU A 98 11.00 1.94 -1.68
CA LEU A 98 12.34 1.76 -1.12
C LEU A 98 12.32 1.26 0.33
N LEU A 99 11.38 1.73 1.16
CA LEU A 99 11.22 1.26 2.53
C LEU A 99 10.69 -0.17 2.59
N LEU A 100 9.81 -0.53 1.65
CA LEU A 100 9.12 -1.82 1.64
C LEU A 100 9.79 -2.89 0.77
N GLN A 101 10.81 -2.55 -0.03
CA GLN A 101 11.53 -3.48 -0.92
C GLN A 101 12.03 -4.74 -0.18
N ARG A 102 12.50 -4.59 1.07
CA ARG A 102 12.99 -5.73 1.88
C ARG A 102 11.89 -6.73 2.23
N PHE A 103 10.63 -6.28 2.31
CA PHE A 103 9.47 -7.13 2.58
C PHE A 103 8.95 -7.75 1.30
N LEU A 104 9.01 -7.03 0.17
CA LEU A 104 8.69 -7.55 -1.16
C LEU A 104 9.60 -8.72 -1.55
N VAL A 105 10.92 -8.58 -1.36
CA VAL A 105 11.88 -9.67 -1.65
C VAL A 105 11.58 -10.89 -0.80
N ARG A 106 11.31 -10.72 0.51
CA ARG A 106 10.96 -11.85 1.40
C ARG A 106 9.63 -12.51 1.02
N GLY A 107 8.62 -11.73 0.62
CA GLY A 107 7.32 -12.23 0.19
C GLY A 107 7.41 -13.05 -1.11
N LEU A 108 8.19 -12.57 -2.09
CA LEU A 108 8.43 -13.29 -3.34
C LEU A 108 9.22 -14.59 -3.12
N THR A 109 10.21 -14.59 -2.23
CA THR A 109 10.98 -15.81 -1.93
C THR A 109 10.15 -16.88 -1.23
N LEU A 110 9.22 -16.52 -0.35
CA LEU A 110 8.34 -17.48 0.34
C LEU A 110 7.31 -18.10 -0.61
N GLY A 111 6.83 -17.36 -1.61
CA GLY A 111 5.94 -17.88 -2.66
C GLY A 111 6.65 -18.75 -3.70
N ALA A 112 7.96 -18.56 -3.91
CA ALA A 112 8.74 -19.28 -4.91
C ALA A 112 9.20 -20.69 -4.49
N VAL A 113 9.17 -21.03 -3.19
CA VAL A 113 9.59 -22.36 -2.70
C VAL A 113 8.45 -23.40 -2.68
N LYS A 114 7.22 -23.00 -3.04
CA LYS A 114 6.07 -23.92 -3.19
C LYS A 114 5.85 -24.38 -4.64
N GLY A 115 6.90 -24.34 -5.48
CA GLY A 115 6.95 -24.97 -6.80
C GLY A 115 7.77 -26.24 -6.78
#